data_AF-A0AA40FXM8-F1
#
_entry.id   AF-A0AA40FXM8-F1
#
_cell.length_a   1.000
_cell.length_b   1.000
_cell.length_c   1.000
_cell.angle_alpha   90.00
_cell.angle_beta   90.00
_cell.angle_gamma   90.00
#
_symmetry.space_group_name_H-M   'P 1'
#
loop_
_entity.id
_entity.type
_entity.pdbx_description
1 polymer ?
#
loop_
_entity_poly.entity_id
_entity_poly.type
_entity_poly.pdbx_seq_one_letter_code
_entity_poly.pdbx_strand_id
1 'polypeptide(L)'
;MTGLTGIIKFDHQGFRSDFILDIIELNNKEGLKKIGTWNSTKGINFTRSYREEYTQIVENLQNKTFIVTTILVSSLRKMSAVSTDFHERRGASKLIKRAN
;
A
#
# COMPACT_ATOMS: atom_id res chain seq x y z
N MET A 1 -33.49 13.77 -17.22
CA MET A 1 -33.26 12.45 -17.85
C MET A 1 -32.17 11.72 -17.09
N THR A 2 -32.31 10.41 -16.89
CA THR A 2 -31.28 9.56 -16.25
C THR A 2 -30.66 8.68 -17.33
N GLY A 3 -29.33 8.67 -17.43
CA GLY A 3 -28.57 7.82 -18.36
C GLY A 3 -27.63 6.87 -17.62
N LEU A 4 -26.70 6.23 -18.35
CA LEU A 4 -25.76 5.24 -17.80
C LEU A 4 -24.86 5.79 -16.68
N THR A 5 -24.58 7.08 -16.71
CA THR A 5 -23.74 7.78 -15.73
C THR A 5 -24.57 8.58 -14.71
N GLY A 6 -25.84 8.19 -14.52
CA GLY A 6 -26.76 8.85 -13.61
C GLY A 6 -27.47 10.05 -14.24
N ILE A 7 -27.70 11.09 -13.43
CA ILE A 7 -28.42 12.29 -13.87
C ILE A 7 -27.59 13.01 -14.94
N ILE A 8 -28.26 13.36 -16.04
CA ILE A 8 -27.67 14.16 -17.12
C ILE A 8 -28.27 15.57 -17.03
N LYS A 9 -27.41 16.54 -16.75
CA LYS A 9 -27.70 17.98 -16.67
C LYS A 9 -26.57 18.75 -17.32
N PHE A 10 -26.92 19.89 -17.91
CA PHE A 10 -25.98 20.82 -18.52
C PHE A 10 -26.10 22.17 -17.81
N ASP A 11 -25.00 22.89 -17.70
CA ASP A 11 -25.00 24.27 -17.23
C ASP A 11 -25.52 25.24 -18.31
N HIS A 12 -25.54 26.53 -17.98
CA HIS A 12 -26.04 27.58 -18.87
C HIS A 12 -25.24 27.73 -20.18
N GLN A 13 -24.03 27.18 -20.24
CA GLN A 13 -23.18 27.19 -21.43
C GLN A 13 -23.28 25.87 -22.22
N GLY A 14 -24.05 24.90 -21.74
CA GLY A 14 -24.24 23.61 -22.39
C GLY A 14 -23.19 22.55 -22.02
N PHE A 15 -22.35 22.78 -21.00
CA PHE A 15 -21.38 21.78 -20.54
C PHE A 15 -21.97 20.89 -19.46
N ARG A 16 -21.56 19.61 -19.44
CA ARG A 16 -21.90 18.68 -18.38
C ARG A 16 -20.91 18.83 -17.22
N SER A 17 -21.20 19.75 -16.31
CA SER A 17 -20.36 20.09 -15.15
C SER A 17 -20.87 19.51 -13.82
N ASP A 18 -22.13 19.05 -13.76
CA ASP A 18 -22.74 18.34 -12.62
C ASP A 18 -22.76 16.83 -12.89
N PHE A 19 -21.75 16.12 -12.39
CA PHE A 19 -21.62 14.67 -12.50
C PHE A 19 -20.91 14.05 -11.30
N ILE A 20 -21.05 12.72 -11.16
CA ILE A 20 -20.40 11.93 -10.12
C ILE A 20 -19.36 11.03 -10.77
N LEU A 21 -18.17 10.97 -10.18
CA LEU A 21 -17.11 10.04 -10.56
C LEU A 21 -16.98 8.93 -9.52
N ASP A 22 -16.72 7.71 -9.98
CA ASP A 22 -16.38 6.59 -9.13
C ASP A 22 -14.86 6.52 -8.93
N ILE A 23 -14.42 6.40 -7.69
CA ILE A 23 -13.01 6.19 -7.36
C ILE A 23 -12.77 4.69 -7.26
N ILE A 24 -11.88 4.17 -8.10
CA ILE A 24 -11.58 2.74 -8.21
C ILE A 24 -10.12 2.52 -7.82
N GLU A 25 -9.87 1.51 -6.99
CA GLU A 25 -8.55 1.10 -6.53
C GLU A 25 -8.31 -0.36 -6.89
N LEU A 26 -7.06 -0.72 -7.20
CA LEU A 26 -6.65 -2.10 -7.36
C LEU A 26 -6.35 -2.69 -5.97
N ASN A 27 -7.22 -3.59 -5.52
CA ASN A 27 -7.04 -4.36 -4.29
C ASN A 27 -6.28 -5.67 -4.60
N ASN A 28 -5.30 -6.00 -3.77
CA ASN A 28 -4.45 -7.20 -3.96
C ASN A 28 -5.24 -8.53 -3.92
N LYS A 29 -6.43 -8.55 -3.29
CA LYS A 29 -7.27 -9.76 -3.14
C LYS A 29 -8.45 -9.77 -4.11
N GLU A 30 -9.17 -8.65 -4.20
CA GLU A 30 -10.46 -8.57 -4.90
C GLU A 30 -10.34 -7.96 -6.31
N GLY A 31 -9.15 -7.49 -6.71
CA GLY A 31 -8.96 -6.80 -7.98
C GLY A 31 -9.49 -5.37 -7.95
N LEU A 32 -10.05 -4.88 -9.07
CA LEU A 32 -10.58 -3.51 -9.14
C LEU A 32 -11.82 -3.36 -8.25
N LYS A 33 -11.73 -2.45 -7.27
CA LYS A 33 -12.79 -2.18 -6.30
C LYS A 33 -13.13 -0.70 -6.28
N LYS A 34 -14.42 -0.37 -6.29
CA LYS A 34 -14.90 0.99 -6.02
C LYS A 34 -14.70 1.30 -4.53
N ILE A 35 -13.95 2.35 -4.24
CA ILE A 35 -13.62 2.77 -2.86
C ILE A 35 -14.27 4.10 -2.46
N GLY A 36 -14.95 4.76 -3.39
CA GLY A 36 -15.60 6.02 -3.12
C GLY A 36 -16.26 6.65 -4.33
N THR A 37 -16.80 7.84 -4.11
CA THR A 37 -17.32 8.71 -5.16
C THR A 37 -16.77 10.12 -5.01
N TRP A 38 -16.79 10.88 -6.09
CA TRP A 38 -16.43 12.29 -6.09
C TRP A 38 -17.47 13.10 -6.87
N ASN A 39 -17.77 14.30 -6.40
CA ASN A 39 -18.45 15.31 -7.20
C ASN A 39 -17.89 16.71 -6.90
N SER A 40 -18.19 17.67 -7.77
CA SER A 40 -17.69 19.05 -7.67
C SER A 40 -18.13 19.79 -6.41
N THR A 41 -19.29 19.44 -5.83
CA THR A 41 -19.88 20.15 -4.68
C THR A 41 -19.36 19.66 -3.34
N LYS A 42 -19.24 18.35 -3.15
CA LYS A 42 -18.89 17.70 -1.87
C LYS A 42 -17.46 17.16 -1.85
N GLY A 43 -16.79 17.10 -3.00
CA GLY A 43 -15.48 16.49 -3.12
C GLY A 43 -15.56 14.96 -2.98
N ILE A 44 -14.52 14.37 -2.39
CA ILE A 44 -14.37 12.92 -2.26
C ILE A 44 -15.20 12.40 -1.09
N ASN A 45 -15.88 11.27 -1.30
CA ASN A 45 -16.52 10.48 -0.27
C ASN A 45 -16.04 9.02 -0.37
N PHE A 46 -15.24 8.58 0.59
CA PHE A 46 -14.79 7.19 0.67
C PHE A 46 -15.85 6.30 1.34
N THR A 47 -16.06 5.11 0.80
CA THR A 47 -17.03 4.14 1.33
C THR A 47 -16.41 3.11 2.27
N ARG A 48 -15.08 3.10 2.41
CA ARG A 48 -14.36 2.15 3.27
C ARG A 48 -14.52 2.51 4.75
N SER A 49 -14.67 1.50 5.59
CA SER A 49 -14.57 1.64 7.04
C SER A 49 -13.11 1.75 7.47
N TYR A 50 -12.88 2.36 8.64
CA TYR A 50 -11.55 2.45 9.25
C TYR A 50 -10.88 1.08 9.43
N ARG A 51 -11.68 0.05 9.77
CA ARG A 51 -11.20 -1.31 9.94
C ARG A 51 -10.70 -1.91 8.62
N GLU A 52 -11.41 -1.69 7.53
CA GLU A 52 -11.01 -2.17 6.21
C GLU A 52 -9.74 -1.45 5.74
N GLU A 53 -9.64 -0.14 5.92
CA GLU A 53 -8.44 0.63 5.60
C GLU A 53 -7.22 0.13 6.37
N TYR A 54 -7.34 -0.06 7.69
CA TYR A 54 -6.26 -0.58 8.51
C TYR A 54 -5.83 -1.99 8.07
N THR A 55 -6.81 -2.86 7.79
CA THR A 55 -6.54 -4.23 7.33
C THR A 55 -5.78 -4.21 6.00
N GLN A 56 -6.19 -3.35 5.05
CA GLN A 56 -5.49 -3.18 3.78
C GLN A 56 -4.06 -2.67 3.96
N ILE A 57 -3.81 -1.73 4.88
CA ILE A 57 -2.45 -1.25 5.18
C ILE A 57 -1.57 -2.39 5.67
N VAL A 58 -2.05 -3.18 6.62
CA VAL A 58 -1.30 -4.34 7.15
C VAL A 58 -1.01 -5.34 6.03
N GLU A 59 -2.01 -5.71 5.24
CA GLU A 59 -1.86 -6.63 4.10
C GLU A 59 -0.88 -6.12 3.05
N ASN A 60 -0.89 -4.81 2.76
CA ASN A 60 0.03 -4.19 1.82
C ASN A 60 1.48 -4.20 2.31
N LEU A 61 1.72 -4.28 3.62
CA LEU A 61 3.05 -4.31 4.23
C LEU A 61 3.55 -5.74 4.51
N GLN A 62 2.68 -6.75 4.47
CA GLN A 62 3.08 -8.14 4.66
C GLN A 62 4.14 -8.55 3.64
N ASN A 63 5.21 -9.18 4.13
CA ASN A 63 6.32 -9.69 3.32
C ASN A 63 7.03 -8.64 2.45
N LYS A 64 6.94 -7.35 2.81
CA LYS A 64 7.74 -6.29 2.18
C LYS A 64 8.92 -5.93 3.06
N THR A 65 10.09 -5.79 2.43
CA THR A 65 11.30 -5.25 3.06
C THR A 65 11.48 -3.79 2.64
N PHE A 66 12.04 -2.98 3.53
CA PHE A 66 12.47 -1.63 3.16
C PHE A 66 13.78 -1.72 2.38
N ILE A 67 13.82 -1.08 1.22
CA ILE A 67 15.07 -0.86 0.49
C ILE A 67 15.74 0.36 1.12
N VAL A 68 16.81 0.13 1.87
CA VAL A 68 17.58 1.20 2.51
C VAL A 68 18.76 1.57 1.61
N THR A 69 18.88 2.84 1.25
CA THR A 69 20.03 3.38 0.50
C THR A 69 20.67 4.50 1.30
N THR A 70 21.99 4.48 1.43
CA THR A 70 22.77 5.48 2.14
C THR A 70 24.02 5.84 1.34
N ILE A 71 24.59 7.02 1.59
CA ILE A 71 25.86 7.47 1.02
C ILE A 71 26.96 7.39 2.07
N LEU A 72 28.17 7.00 1.65
CA LEU A 72 29.33 6.96 2.53
C LEU A 72 29.86 8.38 2.77
N VAL A 73 29.59 8.95 3.95
CA VAL A 73 30.26 10.16 4.45
C VAL A 73 31.24 9.80 5.57
N SER A 74 32.32 10.56 5.71
CA SER A 74 33.43 10.27 6.65
C SER A 74 32.98 10.00 8.09
N SER A 75 31.87 10.61 8.52
CA SER A 75 31.29 10.43 9.86
C SER A 75 30.39 9.19 10.01
N LEU A 76 29.88 8.61 8.91
CA LEU A 76 29.07 7.37 8.91
C LEU A 76 29.91 6.10 8.75
N ARG A 77 31.23 6.21 8.61
CA ARG A 77 32.16 5.06 8.51
C ARG A 77 32.18 4.14 9.74
N LYS A 78 31.52 4.52 10.84
CA LYS A 78 31.42 3.71 12.06
C LYS A 78 30.20 2.78 12.12
N MET A 79 29.27 2.85 11.16
CA MET A 79 28.18 1.87 11.08
C MET A 79 28.73 0.57 10.46
N SER A 80 29.28 -0.32 11.29
CA SER A 80 29.49 -1.71 10.90
C SER A 80 28.13 -2.31 10.54
N ALA A 81 28.09 -3.07 9.44
CA ALA A 81 26.88 -3.72 8.94
C ALA A 81 26.05 -4.34 10.10
N VAL A 82 24.80 -3.89 10.24
CA VAL A 82 23.83 -4.56 11.09
C VAL A 82 23.59 -5.92 10.45
N SER A 83 24.22 -6.95 10.99
CA SER A 83 23.91 -8.34 10.65
C SER A 83 22.47 -8.60 11.06
N THR A 84 21.58 -8.80 10.09
CA THR A 84 20.28 -9.42 10.37
C THR A 84 20.53 -10.90 10.63
N ASP A 85 20.84 -11.23 11.88
CA ASP A 85 21.03 -12.61 12.33
C ASP A 85 19.64 -13.27 12.43
N PHE A 86 19.22 -13.92 11.34
CA PHE A 86 17.98 -14.68 11.27
C PHE A 86 18.26 -16.16 11.57
N HIS A 87 17.90 -16.53 12.80
CA HIS A 87 17.59 -17.86 13.29
C HIS A 87 18.74 -18.87 13.47
N GLU A 88 19.40 -18.78 14.64
CA GLU A 88 19.99 -19.95 15.29
C GLU A 88 18.91 -20.66 16.13
N ARG A 89 18.51 -21.88 15.71
CA ARG A 89 18.27 -23.01 16.62
C ARG A 89 18.05 -24.34 15.88
N ARG A 90 18.97 -25.25 16.20
CA ARG A 90 18.90 -26.73 16.18
C ARG A 90 19.14 -27.43 14.85
N GLY A 91 20.34 -28.00 14.75
CA GLY A 91 20.52 -29.32 14.13
C GLY A 91 21.80 -29.50 13.33
N ALA A 92 22.95 -29.67 13.99
CA ALA A 92 24.08 -30.40 13.39
C ALA A 92 25.03 -30.91 14.48
N SER A 93 24.80 -32.16 14.88
CA SER A 93 25.86 -33.01 15.44
C SER A 93 27.02 -33.03 14.43
N LYS A 94 28.20 -32.53 14.83
CA LYS A 94 29.43 -32.81 14.10
C LYS A 94 30.56 -33.06 15.08
N LEU A 95 30.77 -34.35 15.33
CA LEU A 95 32.01 -34.98 15.73
C LEU A 95 33.23 -34.21 15.20
N ILE A 96 34.11 -33.73 16.07
CA ILE A 96 35.52 -33.54 15.73
C ILE A 96 36.36 -34.21 16.81
N LYS A 97 37.22 -35.11 16.31
CA LYS A 97 38.09 -36.04 17.01
C LYS A 97 39.24 -35.31 17.71
N ARG A 98 39.76 -35.98 18.74
CA ARG A 98 41.07 -35.78 19.37
C ARG A 98 42.18 -35.38 18.38
N ALA A 99 43.07 -34.50 18.83
CA ALA A 99 44.49 -34.57 18.54
C ALA A 99 45.27 -33.97 19.73
N ASN A 100 46.07 -34.84 20.36
CA ASN A 100 47.17 -34.65 21.32
C ASN A 100 47.15 -33.49 22.30
#